data_AF-A0A3D3REQ1-F1
#
_entry.id   AF-A0A3D3REQ1-F1
#
_cell.length_a   1.000
_cell.length_b   1.000
_cell.length_c   1.000
_cell.angle_alpha   90.00
_cell.angle_beta   90.00
_cell.angle_gamma   90.00
#
_symmetry.space_group_name_H-M   'P 1'
#
loop_
_entity.id
_entity.type
_entity.pdbx_description
1 polymer ?
#
loop_
_entity_poly.entity_id
_entity_poly.type
_entity_poly.pdbx_seq_one_letter_code
_entity_poly.pdbx_strand_id
1 'polypeptide(L)'
;PYEMYVREARRIVGRHVFNENDGMLTEDYRRTPIHPDSIAVTDWYMDSHSCTTDSRPGFKYDGKLILTEESRPSQIPYRALLPQGIDNLLVPVCLSATHIAWGAIRLEPVFLQTGEAAGYAAALAKQQSTTPANLDPELLLQTLVRYRQLVSFFNDIKITDSDPAIPAALYFATKGFFNDYDARLNEPLTQSVQTAWEQGLQQLEQGTLNPRQLAKQVQHAEEQQSLATKFKRGSFLLQAWDRIQK
;
A
#
# COMPACT_ATOMS: atom_id res chain seq x y z
N PRO A 1 -3.61 24.40 -29.23
CA PRO A 1 -3.22 24.54 -27.80
C PRO A 1 -1.75 24.98 -27.70
N TYR A 2 -1.44 25.99 -26.91
CA TYR A 2 -0.04 26.44 -26.71
C TYR A 2 0.76 25.49 -25.80
N GLU A 3 0.08 24.60 -25.09
CA GLU A 3 0.67 23.54 -24.26
C GLU A 3 -0.06 22.22 -24.49
N MET A 4 0.70 21.12 -24.55
CA MET A 4 0.14 19.77 -24.64
C MET A 4 -0.07 19.22 -23.24
N TYR A 5 -1.31 18.88 -22.90
CA TYR A 5 -1.62 18.16 -21.67
C TYR A 5 -1.66 16.66 -21.94
N VAL A 6 -0.54 15.98 -21.67
CA VAL A 6 -0.39 14.53 -21.88
C VAL A 6 -0.75 13.80 -20.58
N ARG A 7 -1.92 13.15 -20.55
CA ARG A 7 -2.38 12.39 -19.36
C ARG A 7 -1.86 10.96 -19.33
N GLU A 8 -1.62 10.38 -20.50
CA GLU A 8 -1.17 9.01 -20.66
C GLU A 8 -0.03 8.89 -21.65
N ALA A 9 0.93 8.04 -21.33
CA ALA A 9 2.06 7.70 -22.17
C ALA A 9 2.38 6.21 -22.02
N ARG A 10 3.41 5.73 -22.72
CA ARG A 10 3.87 4.35 -22.58
C ARG A 10 4.36 4.09 -21.16
N ARG A 11 3.91 2.97 -20.60
CA ARG A 11 4.30 2.44 -19.29
C ARG A 11 5.03 1.12 -19.48
N ILE A 12 5.85 0.75 -18.50
CA ILE A 12 6.41 -0.61 -18.48
C ILE A 12 5.31 -1.63 -18.16
N VAL A 13 5.51 -2.88 -18.57
CA VAL A 13 4.86 -4.03 -17.92
C VAL A 13 5.84 -4.53 -16.87
N GLY A 14 5.44 -4.38 -15.61
CA GLY A 14 6.25 -4.71 -14.45
C GLY A 14 5.96 -6.09 -13.88
N ARG A 15 6.65 -6.41 -12.77
CA ARG A 15 6.43 -7.65 -12.00
C ARG A 15 5.11 -7.66 -11.25
N HIS A 16 4.48 -6.51 -11.09
CA HIS A 16 3.06 -6.33 -10.74
C HIS A 16 2.46 -5.30 -11.68
N VAL A 17 1.23 -5.52 -12.16
CA VAL A 17 0.46 -4.51 -12.91
C VAL A 17 -0.61 -4.00 -11.98
N PHE A 18 -0.45 -2.77 -11.49
CA PHE A 18 -1.47 -2.13 -10.66
C PHE A 18 -2.76 -1.98 -11.47
N ASN A 19 -3.84 -2.59 -11.01
CA ASN A 19 -5.11 -2.65 -11.72
C ASN A 19 -6.25 -2.14 -10.83
N GLU A 20 -7.46 -2.15 -11.37
CA GLU A 20 -8.63 -1.55 -10.76
C GLU A 20 -8.99 -2.23 -9.43
N ASN A 21 -8.73 -3.53 -9.31
CA ASN A 21 -8.98 -4.28 -8.08
C ASN A 21 -8.03 -3.86 -6.94
N ASP A 22 -6.81 -3.42 -7.27
CA ASP A 22 -5.88 -2.89 -6.26
C ASP A 22 -6.41 -1.56 -5.68
N GLY A 23 -7.25 -0.86 -6.45
CA GLY A 23 -7.91 0.40 -6.10
C GLY A 23 -9.28 0.27 -5.39
N MET A 24 -9.84 -0.93 -5.31
CA MET A 24 -11.20 -1.18 -4.80
C MET A 24 -11.20 -1.94 -3.47
N LEU A 25 -12.27 -1.80 -2.70
CA LEU A 25 -12.44 -2.58 -1.46
C LEU A 25 -12.47 -4.07 -1.75
N THR A 26 -11.88 -4.85 -0.85
CA THR A 26 -12.09 -6.30 -0.84
C THR A 26 -13.39 -6.65 -0.15
N GLU A 27 -13.94 -7.84 -0.45
CA GLU A 27 -15.11 -8.36 0.27
C GLU A 27 -14.75 -8.95 1.65
N ASP A 28 -13.49 -9.33 1.87
CA ASP A 28 -13.04 -10.04 3.08
C ASP A 28 -12.79 -9.10 4.27
N TYR A 29 -12.52 -7.82 4.01
CA TYR A 29 -12.21 -6.81 5.01
C TYR A 29 -12.39 -5.39 4.43
N ARG A 30 -12.44 -4.38 5.29
CA ARG A 30 -12.89 -3.02 4.97
C ARG A 30 -11.76 -2.09 4.46
N ARG A 31 -10.87 -2.60 3.62
CA ARG A 31 -9.81 -1.84 2.92
C ARG A 31 -9.45 -2.50 1.59
N THR A 32 -8.64 -1.82 0.78
CA THR A 32 -8.12 -2.35 -0.50
C THR A 32 -7.11 -3.49 -0.28
N PRO A 33 -6.78 -4.28 -1.33
CA PRO A 33 -5.79 -5.34 -1.24
C PRO A 33 -4.48 -4.92 -0.55
N ILE A 34 -3.98 -5.80 0.32
CA ILE A 34 -2.76 -5.55 1.07
C ILE A 34 -1.57 -6.04 0.25
N HIS A 35 -0.61 -5.15 0.04
CA HIS A 35 0.65 -5.42 -0.63
C HIS A 35 1.79 -5.49 0.41
N PRO A 36 2.34 -6.68 0.70
CA PRO A 36 3.41 -6.85 1.69
C PRO A 36 4.73 -6.16 1.31
N ASP A 37 4.86 -5.74 0.05
CA ASP A 37 5.97 -4.98 -0.53
C ASP A 37 5.56 -3.53 -0.89
N SER A 38 4.56 -2.95 -0.21
CA SER A 38 4.10 -1.58 -0.47
C SER A 38 5.21 -0.54 -0.25
N ILE A 39 5.33 0.42 -1.17
CA ILE A 39 6.33 1.50 -1.13
C ILE A 39 5.72 2.90 -1.17
N ALA A 40 4.43 3.00 -1.52
CA ALA A 40 3.73 4.26 -1.71
C ALA A 40 2.22 4.04 -1.59
N VAL A 41 1.49 5.14 -1.52
CA VAL A 41 0.02 5.15 -1.47
C VAL A 41 -0.54 6.10 -2.53
N THR A 42 -1.69 5.74 -3.08
CA THR A 42 -2.59 6.66 -3.80
C THR A 42 -3.95 6.74 -3.10
N ASP A 43 -4.60 7.90 -3.10
CA ASP A 43 -6.00 8.05 -2.63
C ASP A 43 -6.96 8.57 -3.71
N TRP A 44 -6.45 8.82 -4.91
CA TRP A 44 -7.25 9.43 -5.96
C TRP A 44 -8.10 8.41 -6.67
N TYR A 45 -9.27 8.85 -7.11
CA TYR A 45 -10.17 7.98 -7.83
C TYR A 45 -9.64 7.63 -9.22
N MET A 46 -9.88 6.41 -9.66
CA MET A 46 -9.54 5.99 -11.00
C MET A 46 -10.40 6.75 -12.02
N ASP A 47 -9.73 7.50 -12.89
CA ASP A 47 -10.37 8.37 -13.86
C ASP A 47 -9.78 8.21 -15.27
N SER A 48 -10.68 8.02 -16.23
CA SER A 48 -10.41 8.02 -17.67
C SER A 48 -11.26 9.11 -18.32
N HIS A 49 -10.64 9.88 -19.20
CA HIS A 49 -11.32 10.93 -19.95
C HIS A 49 -11.41 10.55 -21.42
N SER A 50 -12.56 10.86 -22.02
CA SER A 50 -12.82 10.63 -23.43
C SER A 50 -11.82 11.35 -24.33
N CYS A 51 -11.26 10.63 -25.31
CA CYS A 51 -10.39 11.20 -26.34
C CYS A 51 -11.17 11.73 -27.56
N THR A 52 -12.45 11.37 -27.69
CA THR A 52 -13.35 11.84 -28.74
C THR A 52 -14.64 12.39 -28.14
N THR A 53 -15.44 13.07 -28.96
CA THR A 53 -16.77 13.55 -28.59
C THR A 53 -17.88 12.53 -28.87
N ASP A 54 -17.52 11.31 -29.26
CA ASP A 54 -18.49 10.28 -29.64
C ASP A 54 -19.37 9.92 -28.45
N SER A 55 -20.66 9.76 -28.69
CA SER A 55 -21.63 9.42 -27.66
C SER A 55 -22.63 8.40 -28.19
N ARG A 56 -23.20 7.61 -27.28
CA ARG A 56 -24.26 6.63 -27.58
C ARG A 56 -25.46 6.94 -26.70
N PRO A 57 -26.69 6.58 -27.10
CA PRO A 57 -27.85 6.67 -26.22
C PRO A 57 -27.55 6.00 -24.87
N GLY A 58 -27.64 6.75 -23.77
CA GLY A 58 -27.30 6.30 -22.41
C GLY A 58 -25.85 6.55 -21.96
N PHE A 59 -24.94 6.94 -22.86
CA PHE A 59 -23.51 7.13 -22.56
C PHE A 59 -22.98 8.43 -23.19
N LYS A 60 -22.67 9.42 -22.35
CA LYS A 60 -22.05 10.67 -22.77
C LYS A 60 -20.53 10.50 -22.79
N TYR A 61 -19.94 10.57 -23.98
CA TYR A 61 -18.49 10.51 -24.26
C TYR A 61 -17.87 9.12 -24.12
N ASP A 62 -17.39 8.57 -25.22
CA ASP A 62 -16.76 7.25 -25.28
C ASP A 62 -15.50 7.18 -24.39
N GLY A 63 -15.35 6.06 -23.68
CA GLY A 63 -14.21 5.80 -22.79
C GLY A 63 -14.09 6.68 -21.54
N LYS A 64 -15.06 7.55 -21.25
CA LYS A 64 -15.08 8.33 -20.00
C LYS A 64 -15.51 7.44 -18.83
N LEU A 65 -14.68 7.37 -17.79
CA LEU A 65 -14.94 6.63 -16.56
C LEU A 65 -14.46 7.45 -15.37
N ILE A 66 -15.31 7.60 -14.34
CA ILE A 66 -15.00 8.37 -13.13
C ILE A 66 -15.46 7.53 -11.94
N LEU A 67 -14.54 6.86 -11.25
CA LEU A 67 -14.84 5.89 -10.20
C LEU A 67 -14.69 6.47 -8.78
N THR A 68 -15.36 7.60 -8.49
CA THR A 68 -15.23 8.30 -7.20
C THR A 68 -15.74 7.50 -6.02
N GLU A 69 -16.79 6.70 -6.21
CA GLU A 69 -17.44 5.95 -5.12
C GLU A 69 -16.84 4.57 -4.92
N GLU A 70 -16.09 4.06 -5.90
CA GLU A 70 -15.50 2.73 -5.91
C GLU A 70 -14.02 2.74 -5.50
N SER A 71 -13.31 3.82 -5.82
CA SER A 71 -11.88 3.93 -5.53
C SER A 71 -11.62 4.25 -4.05
N ARG A 72 -10.59 3.64 -3.48
CA ARG A 72 -10.18 3.85 -2.08
C ARG A 72 -8.66 4.03 -1.97
N PRO A 73 -8.16 4.57 -0.84
CA PRO A 73 -6.74 4.66 -0.59
C PRO A 73 -6.05 3.30 -0.71
N SER A 74 -5.00 3.23 -1.54
CA SER A 74 -4.44 1.96 -2.01
C SER A 74 -2.92 1.93 -1.96
N GLN A 75 -2.39 0.75 -1.68
CA GLN A 75 -0.96 0.47 -1.57
C GLN A 75 -0.36 0.21 -2.95
N ILE A 76 0.78 0.81 -3.26
CA ILE A 76 1.51 0.59 -4.51
C ILE A 76 2.70 -0.34 -4.22
N PRO A 77 2.71 -1.58 -4.73
CA PRO A 77 3.79 -2.54 -4.46
C PRO A 77 5.08 -2.15 -5.18
N TYR A 78 6.23 -2.46 -4.57
CA TYR A 78 7.56 -2.28 -5.15
C TYR A 78 7.70 -2.93 -6.54
N ARG A 79 7.07 -4.09 -6.71
CA ARG A 79 7.02 -4.83 -7.98
C ARG A 79 6.41 -4.05 -9.14
N ALA A 80 5.64 -2.99 -8.89
CA ALA A 80 5.12 -2.11 -9.94
C ALA A 80 6.21 -1.23 -10.58
N LEU A 81 7.33 -1.00 -9.89
CA LEU A 81 8.47 -0.22 -10.42
C LEU A 81 9.49 -1.07 -11.18
N LEU A 82 9.38 -2.40 -11.08
CA LEU A 82 10.35 -3.36 -11.61
C LEU A 82 9.87 -3.91 -12.96
N PRO A 83 10.55 -3.65 -14.08
CA PRO A 83 10.21 -4.21 -15.38
C PRO A 83 10.34 -5.74 -15.41
N GLN A 84 9.59 -6.38 -16.30
CA GLN A 84 9.82 -7.79 -16.63
C GLN A 84 11.12 -7.93 -17.45
N GLY A 85 11.98 -8.88 -17.09
CA GLY A 85 13.18 -9.22 -17.84
C GLY A 85 14.38 -8.27 -17.70
N ILE A 86 14.27 -7.20 -16.89
CA ILE A 86 15.37 -6.28 -16.59
C ILE A 86 15.50 -6.11 -15.09
N ASP A 87 16.63 -6.52 -14.53
CA ASP A 87 16.80 -6.59 -13.09
C ASP A 87 17.43 -5.32 -12.49
N ASN A 88 18.12 -4.52 -13.30
CA ASN A 88 18.88 -3.34 -12.87
C ASN A 88 18.24 -2.00 -13.22
N LEU A 89 16.91 -1.96 -13.41
CA LEU A 89 16.17 -0.76 -13.78
C LEU A 89 15.01 -0.52 -12.81
N LEU A 90 14.88 0.72 -12.33
CA LEU A 90 13.73 1.21 -11.55
C LEU A 90 12.97 2.24 -12.37
N VAL A 91 11.65 2.11 -12.45
CA VAL A 91 10.79 3.02 -13.21
C VAL A 91 9.74 3.64 -12.29
N PRO A 92 10.05 4.78 -11.61
CA PRO A 92 9.16 5.38 -10.61
C PRO A 92 8.01 6.19 -11.24
N VAL A 93 8.18 6.72 -12.45
CA VAL A 93 7.15 7.53 -13.12
C VAL A 93 6.28 6.65 -14.00
N CYS A 94 6.81 6.11 -15.11
CA CYS A 94 6.07 5.26 -16.06
C CYS A 94 5.86 3.83 -15.56
N LEU A 95 5.54 3.69 -14.27
CA LEU A 95 5.38 2.42 -13.57
C LEU A 95 4.22 1.58 -14.12
N SER A 96 4.23 0.31 -13.75
CA SER A 96 3.32 -0.70 -14.28
C SER A 96 1.91 -0.58 -13.73
N ALA A 97 0.98 -0.10 -14.56
CA ALA A 97 -0.46 0.00 -14.26
C ALA A 97 -1.34 -0.16 -15.50
N THR A 98 -2.57 -0.63 -15.31
CA THR A 98 -3.60 -0.67 -16.37
C THR A 98 -4.02 0.74 -16.78
N HIS A 99 -4.72 0.86 -17.92
CA HIS A 99 -5.25 2.14 -18.39
C HIS A 99 -6.19 2.79 -17.37
N ILE A 100 -7.11 2.04 -16.76
CA ILE A 100 -8.08 2.62 -15.81
C ILE A 100 -7.39 2.99 -14.49
N ALA A 101 -6.55 2.10 -13.96
CA ALA A 101 -5.90 2.34 -12.68
C ALA A 101 -4.85 3.47 -12.74
N TRP A 102 -4.33 3.78 -13.94
CA TRP A 102 -3.38 4.86 -14.16
C TRP A 102 -3.88 6.22 -13.70
N GLY A 103 -5.20 6.48 -13.77
CA GLY A 103 -5.81 7.70 -13.25
C GLY A 103 -5.47 7.98 -11.78
N ALA A 104 -5.44 6.93 -10.96
CA ALA A 104 -5.05 7.01 -9.55
C ALA A 104 -3.52 7.13 -9.34
N ILE A 105 -2.72 6.65 -10.28
CA ILE A 105 -1.26 6.62 -10.15
C ILE A 105 -0.59 7.91 -10.64
N ARG A 106 -1.13 8.54 -11.69
CA ARG A 106 -0.46 9.63 -12.43
C ARG A 106 -0.49 11.01 -11.75
N LEU A 107 -0.36 11.02 -10.43
CA LEU A 107 -0.36 12.22 -9.61
C LEU A 107 1.04 12.52 -9.10
N GLU A 108 1.38 13.80 -9.06
CA GLU A 108 2.63 14.30 -8.48
C GLU A 108 2.90 13.77 -7.06
N PRO A 109 1.95 13.73 -6.11
CA PRO A 109 2.18 13.11 -4.79
C PRO A 109 2.55 11.62 -4.86
N VAL A 110 2.05 10.87 -5.84
CA VAL A 110 2.40 9.46 -6.02
C VAL A 110 3.80 9.33 -6.63
N PHE A 111 4.14 10.17 -7.61
CA PHE A 111 5.47 10.21 -8.21
C PHE A 111 6.56 10.64 -7.23
N LEU A 112 6.24 11.55 -6.30
CA LEU A 112 7.13 11.91 -5.19
C LEU A 112 7.47 10.68 -4.33
N GLN A 113 6.45 9.95 -3.86
CA GLN A 113 6.64 8.76 -3.02
C GLN A 113 7.40 7.64 -3.75
N THR A 114 6.99 7.32 -4.99
CA THR A 114 7.64 6.25 -5.78
C THR A 114 9.06 6.63 -6.19
N GLY A 115 9.33 7.92 -6.44
CA GLY A 115 10.68 8.44 -6.68
C GLY A 115 11.58 8.32 -5.45
N GLU A 116 11.07 8.67 -4.27
CA GLU A 116 11.80 8.52 -3.00
C GLU A 116 12.10 7.04 -2.72
N ALA A 117 11.11 6.16 -2.86
CA ALA A 117 11.28 4.72 -2.69
C ALA A 117 12.29 4.13 -3.68
N ALA A 118 12.27 4.57 -4.94
CA ALA A 118 13.26 4.16 -5.94
C ALA A 118 14.68 4.62 -5.57
N GLY A 119 14.82 5.81 -4.98
CA GLY A 119 16.10 6.31 -4.46
C GLY A 119 16.67 5.41 -3.35
N TYR A 120 15.84 5.09 -2.34
CA TYR A 120 16.24 4.16 -1.27
C TYR A 120 16.57 2.77 -1.83
N ALA A 121 15.73 2.24 -2.73
CA ALA A 121 15.96 0.95 -3.36
C ALA A 121 17.30 0.90 -4.11
N ALA A 122 17.64 1.93 -4.89
CA ALA A 122 18.91 2.01 -5.60
C ALA A 122 20.12 2.05 -4.64
N ALA A 123 20.02 2.83 -3.55
CA ALA A 123 21.06 2.93 -2.54
C ALA A 123 21.27 1.59 -1.81
N LEU A 124 20.19 0.95 -1.37
CA LEU A 124 20.22 -0.35 -0.69
C LEU A 124 20.71 -1.47 -1.61
N ALA A 125 20.27 -1.51 -2.87
CA ALA A 125 20.74 -2.49 -3.84
C ALA A 125 22.25 -2.38 -4.06
N LYS A 126 22.77 -1.16 -4.20
CA LYS A 126 24.22 -0.92 -4.28
C LYS A 126 24.95 -1.36 -3.02
N GLN A 127 24.42 -1.05 -1.84
CA GLN A 127 25.02 -1.43 -0.56
C GLN A 127 25.08 -2.95 -0.38
N GLN A 128 24.04 -3.66 -0.79
CA GLN A 128 23.93 -5.13 -0.72
C GLN A 128 24.63 -5.83 -1.91
N SER A 129 25.27 -5.08 -2.81
CA SER A 129 25.86 -5.61 -4.06
C SER A 129 24.88 -6.48 -4.86
N THR A 130 23.61 -6.08 -4.89
CA THR A 130 22.52 -6.75 -5.61
C THR A 130 21.88 -5.80 -6.62
N THR A 131 20.95 -6.31 -7.42
CA THR A 131 20.14 -5.49 -8.34
C THR A 131 18.84 -5.07 -7.65
N PRO A 132 18.20 -3.94 -8.03
CA PRO A 132 16.87 -3.56 -7.55
C PRO A 132 15.83 -4.69 -7.60
N ALA A 133 15.82 -5.48 -8.68
CA ALA A 133 14.93 -6.63 -8.80
C ALA A 133 15.17 -7.77 -7.79
N ASN A 134 16.41 -7.90 -7.30
CA ASN A 134 16.83 -8.92 -6.35
C ASN A 134 17.03 -8.33 -4.94
N LEU A 135 16.71 -7.05 -4.74
CA LEU A 135 16.69 -6.43 -3.44
C LEU A 135 15.56 -7.05 -2.62
N ASP A 136 15.86 -7.41 -1.38
CA ASP A 136 14.85 -7.85 -0.42
C ASP A 136 13.82 -6.72 -0.18
N PRO A 137 12.55 -6.91 -0.57
CA PRO A 137 11.51 -5.89 -0.36
C PRO A 137 11.29 -5.57 1.12
N GLU A 138 11.59 -6.52 2.01
CA GLU A 138 11.48 -6.33 3.46
C GLU A 138 12.49 -5.29 3.96
N LEU A 139 13.74 -5.36 3.50
CA LEU A 139 14.76 -4.35 3.81
C LEU A 139 14.36 -2.95 3.34
N LEU A 140 13.79 -2.85 2.13
CA LEU A 140 13.30 -1.58 1.61
C LEU A 140 12.15 -1.05 2.46
N LEU A 141 11.11 -1.85 2.69
CA LEU A 141 9.93 -1.48 3.48
C LEU A 141 10.32 -0.99 4.88
N GLN A 142 11.19 -1.72 5.58
CA GLN A 142 11.67 -1.32 6.91
C GLN A 142 12.42 0.01 6.87
N THR A 143 13.20 0.26 5.81
CA THR A 143 13.87 1.54 5.60
C THR A 143 12.85 2.67 5.42
N LEU A 144 11.87 2.50 4.55
CA LEU A 144 10.85 3.50 4.25
C LEU A 144 10.05 3.90 5.51
N VAL A 145 9.57 2.92 6.29
CA VAL A 145 8.78 3.21 7.50
C VAL A 145 9.61 3.86 8.61
N ARG A 146 10.91 3.55 8.73
CA ARG A 146 11.83 4.22 9.67
C ARG A 146 11.97 5.71 9.34
N TYR A 147 12.01 6.05 8.05
CA TYR A 147 11.98 7.43 7.57
C TYR A 147 10.56 8.01 7.45
N ARG A 148 9.55 7.28 7.94
CA ARG A 148 8.14 7.69 7.99
C ARG A 148 7.53 8.00 6.63
N GLN A 149 8.03 7.34 5.59
CA GLN A 149 7.38 7.35 4.28
C GLN A 149 6.07 6.56 4.35
N LEU A 150 5.04 7.09 3.68
CA LEU A 150 3.71 6.50 3.68
C LEU A 150 3.67 5.25 2.79
N VAL A 151 3.65 4.07 3.40
CA VAL A 151 3.47 2.77 2.72
C VAL A 151 2.06 2.21 2.89
N SER A 152 1.24 2.83 3.73
CA SER A 152 -0.18 2.52 3.91
C SER A 152 -0.92 3.75 4.39
N PHE A 153 -2.16 3.91 3.94
CA PHE A 153 -3.06 4.96 4.39
C PHE A 153 -3.72 4.59 5.73
N PHE A 154 -3.95 5.61 6.57
CA PHE A 154 -4.81 5.56 7.75
C PHE A 154 -5.49 6.94 7.92
N ASN A 155 -6.76 6.96 8.37
CA ASN A 155 -7.49 8.20 8.63
C ASN A 155 -6.98 8.94 9.86
N ASP A 156 -6.41 8.20 10.82
CA ASP A 156 -6.12 8.65 12.17
C ASP A 156 -4.62 8.72 12.49
N ILE A 157 -3.75 8.51 11.50
CA ILE A 157 -2.30 8.68 11.63
C ILE A 157 -1.84 9.89 10.82
N LYS A 158 -1.12 10.80 11.48
CA LYS A 158 -0.32 11.84 10.81
C LYS A 158 1.15 11.49 10.93
N ILE A 159 1.82 11.26 9.80
CA ILE A 159 3.24 10.84 9.76
C ILE A 159 4.21 11.82 10.43
N THR A 160 3.79 13.08 10.58
CA THR A 160 4.54 14.15 11.26
C THR A 160 4.50 14.05 12.79
N ASP A 161 3.57 13.28 13.37
CA ASP A 161 3.38 13.20 14.82
C ASP A 161 4.52 12.44 15.50
N SER A 162 4.87 12.81 16.73
CA SER A 162 6.03 12.22 17.43
C SER A 162 5.79 10.81 17.99
N ASP A 163 4.62 10.21 17.77
CA ASP A 163 4.29 8.88 18.29
C ASP A 163 5.27 7.81 17.72
N PRO A 164 6.03 7.11 18.57
CA PRO A 164 7.01 6.11 18.14
C PRO A 164 6.35 4.86 17.52
N ALA A 165 5.06 4.62 17.73
CA ALA A 165 4.34 3.49 17.15
C ALA A 165 4.00 3.68 15.67
N ILE A 166 4.13 4.89 15.11
CA ILE A 166 3.76 5.19 13.71
C ILE A 166 4.53 4.32 12.70
N PRO A 167 5.87 4.22 12.72
CA PRO A 167 6.60 3.30 11.84
C PRO A 167 6.13 1.85 11.94
N ALA A 168 5.86 1.37 13.16
CA ALA A 168 5.36 0.03 13.39
C ALA A 168 3.96 -0.16 12.76
N ALA A 169 3.05 0.80 12.95
CA ALA A 169 1.72 0.77 12.36
C ALA A 169 1.76 0.73 10.82
N LEU A 170 2.59 1.58 10.20
CA LEU A 170 2.79 1.60 8.76
C LEU A 170 3.32 0.26 8.24
N TYR A 171 4.29 -0.34 8.94
CA TYR A 171 4.82 -1.65 8.60
C TYR A 171 3.76 -2.75 8.70
N PHE A 172 3.11 -2.89 9.86
CA PHE A 172 2.14 -3.95 10.11
C PHE A 172 0.87 -3.82 9.25
N ALA A 173 0.58 -2.64 8.72
CA ALA A 173 -0.44 -2.43 7.69
C ALA A 173 -0.17 -3.17 6.38
N THR A 174 1.10 -3.38 6.02
CA THR A 174 1.48 -4.21 4.87
C THR A 174 1.43 -5.71 5.18
N LYS A 175 1.32 -6.06 6.47
CA LYS A 175 1.32 -7.44 6.95
C LYS A 175 -0.08 -7.94 7.36
N GLY A 176 -1.11 -7.12 7.18
CA GLY A 176 -2.51 -7.53 7.39
C GLY A 176 -3.00 -7.46 8.83
N PHE A 177 -2.33 -6.70 9.69
CA PHE A 177 -2.76 -6.50 11.08
C PHE A 177 -3.97 -5.55 11.19
N PHE A 178 -4.37 -4.88 10.12
CA PHE A 178 -5.50 -3.96 10.13
C PHE A 178 -6.52 -4.38 9.09
N ASN A 179 -7.79 -4.41 9.48
CA ASN A 179 -8.92 -4.73 8.63
C ASN A 179 -9.51 -3.50 7.92
N ASP A 180 -9.25 -2.29 8.42
CA ASP A 180 -9.73 -1.02 7.87
C ASP A 180 -8.64 0.06 7.85
N TYR A 181 -9.04 1.31 7.63
CA TYR A 181 -8.18 2.49 7.56
C TYR A 181 -8.04 3.23 8.89
N ASP A 182 -8.49 2.66 10.02
CA ASP A 182 -8.36 3.29 11.33
C ASP A 182 -7.41 2.46 12.21
N ALA A 183 -6.20 2.98 12.44
CA ALA A 183 -5.16 2.27 13.19
C ALA A 183 -5.49 2.15 14.68
N ARG A 184 -6.19 3.16 15.22
CA ARG A 184 -6.69 3.26 16.58
C ARG A 184 -5.59 3.11 17.62
N LEU A 185 -4.41 3.70 17.37
CA LEU A 185 -3.19 3.44 18.14
C LEU A 185 -3.33 3.68 19.65
N ASN A 186 -4.18 4.64 20.03
CA ASN A 186 -4.42 5.00 21.43
C ASN A 186 -5.52 4.19 22.13
N GLU A 187 -6.29 3.42 21.37
CA GLU A 187 -7.37 2.59 21.91
C GLU A 187 -6.82 1.27 22.48
N PRO A 188 -7.50 0.69 23.49
CA PRO A 188 -7.16 -0.63 23.99
C PRO A 188 -7.38 -1.71 22.93
N LEU A 189 -6.52 -2.72 22.90
CA LEU A 189 -6.79 -3.95 22.17
C LEU A 189 -7.95 -4.70 22.81
N THR A 190 -8.78 -5.36 22.01
CA THR A 190 -9.68 -6.39 22.50
C THR A 190 -8.95 -7.74 22.56
N GLN A 191 -9.39 -8.66 23.42
CA GLN A 191 -8.77 -9.99 23.55
C GLN A 191 -8.77 -10.78 22.23
N SER A 192 -9.85 -10.66 21.44
CA SER A 192 -9.97 -11.29 20.12
C SER A 192 -8.93 -10.75 19.14
N VAL A 193 -8.77 -9.43 19.05
CA VAL A 193 -7.79 -8.80 18.15
C VAL A 193 -6.36 -9.10 18.59
N GLN A 194 -6.09 -9.06 19.91
CA GLN A 194 -4.77 -9.44 20.44
C GLN A 194 -4.40 -10.86 20.02
N THR A 195 -5.33 -11.82 20.15
CA THR A 195 -5.08 -13.22 19.76
C THR A 195 -4.77 -13.34 18.27
N ALA A 196 -5.53 -12.65 17.40
CA ALA A 196 -5.27 -12.65 15.96
C ALA A 196 -3.89 -12.04 15.62
N TRP A 197 -3.54 -10.92 16.27
CA TRP A 197 -2.26 -10.25 16.07
C TRP A 197 -1.07 -11.07 16.57
N GLU A 198 -1.20 -11.78 17.70
CA GLU A 198 -0.17 -12.68 18.20
C GLU A 198 0.07 -13.86 17.25
N GLN A 199 -1.00 -14.46 16.71
CA GLN A 199 -0.88 -15.50 15.69
C GLN A 199 -0.22 -14.98 14.41
N GLY A 200 -0.64 -13.80 13.95
CA GLY A 200 -0.05 -13.14 12.78
C GLY A 200 1.44 -12.83 12.97
N LEU A 201 1.83 -12.38 14.17
CA LEU A 201 3.23 -12.12 14.50
C LEU A 201 4.07 -13.40 14.50
N GLN A 202 3.53 -14.50 15.05
CA GLN A 202 4.21 -15.79 15.02
C GLN A 202 4.40 -16.31 13.58
N GLN A 203 3.40 -16.15 12.71
CA GLN A 203 3.50 -16.51 11.29
C GLN A 203 4.51 -15.62 10.55
N LEU A 204 4.59 -14.33 10.91
CA LEU A 204 5.56 -13.41 10.35
C LEU A 204 6.99 -13.84 10.68
N GLU A 205 7.26 -14.15 11.96
CA GLU A 205 8.56 -14.63 12.44
C GLU A 205 8.97 -15.96 11.77
N GLN A 206 7.99 -16.79 11.37
CA GLN A 206 8.22 -18.05 10.66
C GLN A 206 8.30 -17.90 9.13
N GLY A 207 8.05 -16.71 8.58
CA GLY A 207 8.00 -16.48 7.13
C GLY A 207 6.81 -17.14 6.42
N THR A 208 5.74 -17.49 7.15
CA THR A 208 4.56 -18.19 6.62
C THR A 208 3.32 -17.29 6.53
N LEU A 209 3.43 -16.03 6.95
CA LEU A 209 2.32 -15.10 7.00
C LEU A 209 1.70 -14.84 5.62
N ASN A 210 0.36 -14.96 5.55
CA ASN A 210 -0.45 -14.43 4.46
C ASN A 210 -1.20 -13.18 4.93
N PRO A 211 -0.83 -11.97 4.51
CA PRO A 211 -1.44 -10.72 4.97
C PRO A 211 -2.95 -10.63 4.72
N ARG A 212 -3.44 -11.15 3.59
CA ARG A 212 -4.88 -11.15 3.27
C ARG A 212 -5.66 -12.02 4.25
N GLN A 213 -5.11 -13.20 4.55
CA GLN A 213 -5.74 -14.12 5.50
C GLN A 213 -5.76 -13.54 6.91
N LEU A 214 -4.66 -12.91 7.35
CA LEU A 214 -4.61 -12.25 8.65
C LEU A 214 -5.62 -11.10 8.72
N ALA A 215 -5.71 -10.25 7.69
CA ALA A 215 -6.66 -9.13 7.69
C ALA A 215 -8.12 -9.58 7.79
N LYS A 216 -8.47 -10.71 7.13
CA LYS A 216 -9.79 -11.35 7.28
C LYS A 216 -10.02 -11.86 8.70
N GLN A 217 -9.01 -12.47 9.33
CA GLN A 217 -9.09 -12.91 10.73
C GLN A 217 -9.27 -11.71 11.67
N VAL A 218 -8.54 -10.61 11.43
CA VAL A 218 -8.68 -9.36 12.18
C VAL A 218 -10.09 -8.78 12.01
N GLN A 219 -10.66 -8.78 10.80
CA GLN A 219 -12.04 -8.35 10.58
C GLN A 219 -13.02 -9.12 11.47
N HIS A 220 -12.93 -10.46 11.50
CA HIS A 220 -13.77 -11.28 12.38
C HIS A 220 -13.48 -11.02 13.86
N ALA A 221 -12.23 -10.80 14.24
CA ALA A 221 -11.85 -10.50 15.61
C ALA A 221 -12.39 -9.14 16.10
N GLU A 222 -12.47 -8.14 15.22
CA GLU A 222 -13.05 -6.81 15.50
C GLU A 222 -14.57 -6.86 15.66
N GLU A 223 -15.27 -7.77 14.95
CA GLU A 223 -16.72 -7.98 15.08
C GLU A 223 -17.09 -8.77 16.33
N GLN A 224 -16.15 -9.54 16.89
CA GLN A 224 -16.36 -10.32 18.10
C GLN A 224 -16.41 -9.41 19.33
N GLN A 225 -17.47 -9.53 20.12
CA GLN A 225 -17.55 -8.91 21.42
C GLN A 225 -16.58 -9.60 22.40
N SER A 226 -15.47 -8.94 22.71
CA SER A 226 -14.50 -9.41 23.70
C SER A 226 -14.01 -8.28 24.61
N LEU A 227 -13.43 -8.62 25.75
CA LEU A 227 -13.02 -7.63 26.75
C LEU A 227 -11.85 -6.80 26.24
N ALA A 228 -11.84 -5.52 26.58
CA ALA A 228 -10.68 -4.66 26.41
C ALA A 228 -9.53 -5.15 27.30
N THR A 229 -8.35 -5.17 26.73
CA THR A 229 -7.09 -5.49 27.42
C THR A 229 -6.51 -4.21 28.03
N LYS A 230 -5.50 -4.36 28.87
CA LYS A 230 -4.75 -3.22 29.43
C LYS A 230 -3.76 -2.58 28.44
N PHE A 231 -3.55 -3.20 27.28
CA PHE A 231 -2.56 -2.76 26.30
C PHE A 231 -3.23 -1.97 25.19
N LYS A 232 -2.63 -0.82 24.84
CA LYS A 232 -3.04 -0.06 23.66
C LYS A 232 -2.54 -0.74 22.38
N ARG A 233 -3.26 -0.56 21.27
CA ARG A 233 -2.86 -1.09 19.95
C ARG A 233 -1.45 -0.64 19.56
N GLY A 234 -1.13 0.65 19.71
CA GLY A 234 0.18 1.19 19.38
C GLY A 234 1.31 0.59 20.23
N SER A 235 1.07 0.35 21.52
CA SER A 235 2.06 -0.28 22.41
C SER A 235 2.38 -1.72 22.01
N PHE A 236 1.38 -2.50 21.60
CA PHE A 236 1.59 -3.85 21.08
C PHE A 236 2.44 -3.83 19.80
N LEU A 237 2.07 -2.98 18.84
CA LEU A 237 2.76 -2.89 17.55
C LEU A 237 4.21 -2.45 17.72
N LEU A 238 4.47 -1.50 18.61
CA LEU A 238 5.84 -1.06 18.90
C LEU A 238 6.68 -2.21 19.48
N GLN A 239 6.14 -2.96 20.44
CA GLN A 239 6.85 -4.13 21.00
C GLN A 239 7.08 -5.23 19.96
N ALA A 240 6.10 -5.48 19.08
CA ALA A 240 6.22 -6.43 17.99
C ALA A 240 7.28 -5.99 16.97
N TRP A 241 7.33 -4.70 16.66
CA TRP A 241 8.33 -4.10 15.78
C TRP A 241 9.74 -4.28 16.37
N ASP A 242 9.95 -3.93 17.64
CA ASP A 242 11.25 -4.09 18.30
C ASP A 242 11.73 -5.54 18.37
N ARG A 243 10.81 -6.52 18.32
CA ARG A 243 11.16 -7.95 18.27
C ARG A 243 11.69 -8.37 16.91
N ILE A 244 11.06 -7.93 15.81
CA ILE A 244 11.43 -8.34 14.45
C ILE A 244 12.62 -7.56 13.87
N GLN A 245 13.04 -6.49 14.55
CA GLN A 245 14.22 -5.70 14.19
C GLN A 245 15.53 -6.25 14.77
N LYS A 246 15.46 -7.29 15.63
CA LYS A 246 16.63 -7.97 16.23
C LYS A 246 17.04 -9.17 15.39
#